data_AF-A0A085LIC8-F1
#
_entry.id   AF-A0A085LIC8-F1
#
_cell.length_a   1.000
_cell.length_b   1.000
_cell.length_c   1.000
_cell.angle_alpha   90.00
_cell.angle_beta   90.00
_cell.angle_gamma   90.00
#
_symmetry.space_group_name_H-M   'P 1'
#
loop_
_entity.id
_entity.type
_entity.pdbx_description
1 polymer ?
#
loop_
_entity_poly.entity_id
_entity_poly.type
_entity_poly.pdbx_seq_one_letter_code
_entity_poly.pdbx_strand_id
1 'polypeptide(L)'
;MLTRTKYTPKKNLSLTEVKILNDLKKDNNIIITRADIGNAVVILNRDMYINNVKQLLDTASYKPIQVDPTDNVRKKLKTKLTRYAEETKE
;
A
#
# COMPACT_ATOMS: atom_id res chain seq x y z
N MET A 1 22.83 42.58 2.81
CA MET A 1 22.72 41.12 3.00
C MET A 1 21.31 40.69 2.59
N LEU A 2 21.16 39.96 1.49
CA LEU A 2 19.86 39.39 1.09
C LEU A 2 19.67 38.06 1.83
N THR A 3 18.81 38.04 2.84
CA THR A 3 18.43 36.81 3.53
C THR A 3 17.60 35.94 2.59
N ARG A 4 18.14 34.78 2.19
CA ARG A 4 17.45 33.78 1.39
C ARG A 4 16.30 33.19 2.22
N THR A 5 15.09 33.73 2.08
CA THR A 5 13.89 33.16 2.71
C THR A 5 13.61 31.81 2.06
N LYS A 6 13.60 30.73 2.86
CA LYS A 6 13.23 29.40 2.37
C LYS A 6 11.76 29.42 1.96
N TYR A 7 11.47 29.13 0.69
CA TYR A 7 10.11 28.94 0.21
C TYR A 7 9.42 27.86 1.04
N THR A 8 8.27 28.19 1.61
CA THR A 8 7.40 27.22 2.28
C THR A 8 6.15 27.03 1.41
N PRO A 9 5.91 25.81 0.91
CA PRO A 9 4.74 25.55 0.08
C PRO A 9 3.47 25.76 0.91
N LYS A 10 2.47 26.40 0.27
CA LYS A 10 1.16 26.58 0.88
C LYS A 10 0.52 25.21 1.09
N LYS A 11 0.04 24.95 2.31
CA LYS A 11 -0.69 23.72 2.63
C LYS A 11 -2.08 23.78 2.00
N ASN A 12 -2.52 22.67 1.43
CA ASN A 12 -3.87 22.51 0.86
C ASN A 12 -4.92 22.12 1.91
N LEU A 13 -4.50 21.88 3.16
CA LEU A 13 -5.37 21.47 4.26
C LEU A 13 -5.22 22.45 5.42
N SER A 14 -6.35 22.76 6.05
CA SER A 14 -6.41 23.48 7.31
C SER A 14 -5.88 22.63 8.47
N LEU A 15 -5.55 23.30 9.59
CA LEU A 15 -5.10 22.61 10.80
C LEU A 15 -6.16 21.65 11.36
N THR A 16 -7.44 22.02 11.25
CA THR A 16 -8.57 21.20 11.68
C THR A 16 -8.69 19.93 10.85
N GLU A 17 -8.59 20.02 9.52
CA GLU A 17 -8.61 18.85 8.64
C GLU A 17 -7.43 17.92 8.92
N VAL A 18 -6.22 18.47 9.11
CA VAL A 18 -5.05 17.67 9.49
C VAL A 18 -5.28 16.95 10.83
N LYS A 19 -5.89 17.60 11.81
CA LYS A 19 -6.23 16.98 13.09
C LYS A 19 -7.23 15.84 12.91
N ILE A 20 -8.30 16.06 12.15
CA ILE A 20 -9.31 15.03 11.83
C ILE A 20 -8.65 13.82 11.14
N LEU A 21 -7.78 14.04 10.15
CA LEU A 21 -7.06 12.97 9.48
C LEU A 21 -6.16 12.17 10.44
N ASN A 22 -5.50 12.86 11.38
CA ASN A 22 -4.70 12.19 12.40
C ASN A 22 -5.56 11.38 13.37
N ASP A 23 -6.75 11.87 13.73
CA ASP A 23 -7.66 11.16 14.63
C ASP A 23 -8.27 9.94 13.92
N LEU A 24 -8.70 10.07 12.66
CA LEU A 24 -9.13 8.95 11.81
C LEU A 24 -8.03 7.89 11.66
N LYS A 25 -6.77 8.30 11.48
CA LYS A 25 -5.64 7.39 11.38
C LYS A 25 -5.40 6.59 12.66
N LYS A 26 -5.75 7.14 13.83
CA LYS A 26 -5.59 6.48 15.13
C LYS A 26 -6.75 5.55 15.49
N ASP A 27 -7.89 5.69 14.81
CA ASP A 27 -9.05 4.83 15.06
C ASP A 27 -8.79 3.42 14.53
N ASN A 28 -8.64 2.48 15.45
CA ASN A 28 -8.39 1.07 15.13
C ASN A 28 -9.66 0.33 14.71
N ASN A 29 -10.85 0.92 14.81
CA ASN A 29 -12.12 0.27 14.45
C ASN A 29 -12.46 0.41 12.97
N ILE A 30 -11.69 1.21 12.22
CA ILE A 30 -11.90 1.46 10.80
C ILE A 30 -10.73 0.95 9.95
N ILE A 31 -11.03 0.68 8.68
CA ILE A 31 -10.07 0.37 7.62
C ILE A 31 -10.26 1.41 6.51
N ILE A 32 -9.16 2.07 6.14
CA ILE A 32 -9.14 3.09 5.08
C ILE A 32 -8.33 2.53 3.91
N THR A 33 -8.98 2.34 2.76
CA THR A 33 -8.34 1.79 1.54
C THR A 33 -8.73 2.60 0.31
N ARG A 34 -7.97 2.43 -0.77
CA ARG A 34 -8.35 2.98 -2.07
C ARG A 34 -9.55 2.20 -2.62
N ALA A 35 -10.49 2.91 -3.23
CA ALA A 35 -11.54 2.28 -4.02
C ALA A 35 -10.97 1.67 -5.30
N ASP A 36 -11.60 0.61 -5.79
CA ASP A 36 -11.20 -0.02 -7.05
C ASP A 36 -11.39 0.91 -8.26
N ILE A 37 -12.40 1.79 -8.19
CA ILE A 37 -12.80 2.68 -9.28
C ILE A 37 -12.91 4.14 -8.80
N GLY A 38 -12.58 5.10 -9.67
CA GLY A 38 -12.96 6.51 -9.51
C GLY A 38 -12.04 7.37 -8.65
N ASN A 39 -10.81 6.94 -8.37
CA ASN A 39 -9.84 7.65 -7.51
C ASN A 39 -10.45 8.06 -6.15
N ALA A 40 -11.30 7.20 -5.60
CA ALA A 40 -11.97 7.40 -4.33
C ALA A 40 -11.25 6.68 -3.19
N VAL A 41 -11.61 7.05 -1.96
CA VAL A 41 -11.17 6.41 -0.72
C VAL A 41 -12.40 5.80 -0.05
N VAL A 42 -12.28 4.57 0.41
CA VAL A 42 -13.33 3.84 1.13
C VAL A 42 -12.95 3.72 2.59
N ILE A 43 -13.90 3.98 3.48
CA ILE A 43 -13.77 3.77 4.91
C ILE A 43 -14.76 2.68 5.31
N LEU A 44 -14.26 1.62 5.95
CA LEU A 44 -15.03 0.45 6.33
C LEU A 44 -14.88 0.17 7.82
N ASN A 45 -15.92 -0.38 8.45
CA ASN A 45 -15.76 -1.01 9.76
C ASN A 45 -14.77 -2.18 9.64
N ARG A 46 -13.83 -2.27 10.58
CA ARG A 46 -12.75 -3.24 10.54
C ARG A 46 -13.23 -4.68 10.63
N ASP A 47 -14.12 -4.99 11.56
CA ASP A 47 -14.56 -6.36 11.79
C ASP A 47 -15.34 -6.88 10.60
N MET A 48 -16.22 -6.05 10.04
CA MET A 48 -16.94 -6.35 8.80
C MET A 48 -15.97 -6.58 7.63
N TYR A 49 -14.96 -5.71 7.46
CA TYR A 49 -13.94 -5.88 6.42
C TYR A 49 -13.20 -7.21 6.58
N ILE A 50 -12.72 -7.52 7.78
CA ILE A 50 -12.00 -8.78 8.06
C ILE A 50 -12.89 -9.99 7.78
N ASN A 51 -14.17 -9.95 8.19
CA ASN A 51 -15.11 -11.02 7.92
C ASN A 51 -15.33 -11.23 6.42
N ASN A 52 -15.56 -10.15 5.67
CA ASN A 52 -15.76 -10.22 4.23
C ASN A 52 -14.53 -10.76 3.51
N VAL A 53 -13.33 -10.36 3.92
CA VAL A 53 -12.08 -10.90 3.35
C VAL A 53 -11.94 -12.38 3.67
N LYS A 54 -12.24 -12.82 4.89
CA LYS A 54 -12.21 -14.25 5.24
C LYS A 54 -13.18 -15.06 4.39
N GLN A 55 -14.41 -14.57 4.23
CA GLN A 55 -15.42 -15.22 3.37
C GLN A 55 -14.97 -15.27 1.91
N LEU A 56 -14.36 -14.20 1.40
CA LEU A 56 -13.81 -14.18 0.04
C LEU A 56 -12.69 -15.23 -0.14
N LEU A 57 -11.81 -15.38 0.85
CA LEU A 57 -10.70 -16.33 0.82
C LEU A 57 -11.15 -17.79 0.97
N ASP A 58 -12.33 -18.04 1.54
CA ASP A 58 -12.91 -19.38 1.68
C ASP A 58 -13.59 -19.88 0.39
N THR A 59 -13.61 -19.06 -0.66
CA THR A 59 -14.16 -19.44 -1.97
C THR A 59 -13.21 -20.37 -2.74
N ALA A 60 -13.77 -21.17 -3.66
CA ALA A 60 -13.01 -22.09 -4.52
C ALA A 60 -11.94 -21.42 -5.42
N SER A 61 -11.98 -20.08 -5.53
CA SER A 61 -11.02 -19.28 -6.29
C SER A 61 -9.64 -19.20 -5.63
N TYR A 62 -9.53 -19.45 -4.33
CA TYR A 62 -8.28 -19.34 -3.57
C TYR A 62 -7.88 -20.69 -2.96
N LYS A 63 -6.58 -20.91 -2.83
CA LYS A 63 -6.02 -22.11 -2.17
C LYS A 63 -4.88 -21.74 -1.24
N PRO A 64 -4.75 -22.40 -0.07
CA PRO A 64 -3.62 -22.18 0.80
C PRO A 64 -2.32 -22.65 0.13
N ILE A 65 -1.26 -21.89 0.36
CA ILE A 65 0.10 -22.26 -0.03
C ILE A 65 0.81 -22.89 1.18
N GLN A 66 1.55 -23.98 0.97
CA GLN A 66 2.24 -24.70 2.06
C GLN A 66 3.56 -24.05 2.46
N VAL A 67 4.23 -23.36 1.53
CA VAL A 67 5.53 -22.72 1.72
C VAL A 67 5.51 -21.38 1.00
N ASP A 68 6.15 -20.36 1.60
CA ASP A 68 6.33 -19.06 0.98
C ASP A 68 7.17 -19.19 -0.31
N PRO A 69 6.62 -18.91 -1.50
CA PRO A 69 7.34 -19.03 -2.75
C PRO A 69 8.31 -17.86 -2.99
N THR A 70 8.29 -16.81 -2.16
CA THR A 70 9.03 -15.55 -2.35
C THR A 70 10.51 -15.80 -2.58
N ASP A 71 11.14 -16.66 -1.80
CA ASP A 71 12.58 -16.94 -1.92
C ASP A 71 12.92 -17.64 -3.23
N ASN A 72 12.09 -18.59 -3.65
CA ASN A 72 12.26 -19.29 -4.93
C ASN A 72 12.10 -18.32 -6.12
N VAL A 73 11.09 -17.45 -6.06
CA VAL A 73 10.85 -16.42 -7.07
C VAL A 73 12.02 -15.44 -7.10
N ARG A 74 12.48 -14.97 -5.94
CA ARG A 74 13.62 -14.05 -5.80
C ARG A 74 14.89 -14.65 -6.39
N LYS A 75 15.19 -15.92 -6.09
CA LYS A 75 16.37 -16.60 -6.62
C LYS A 75 16.30 -16.72 -8.14
N LYS A 76 15.17 -17.17 -8.69
CA LYS A 76 14.96 -17.25 -10.15
C LYS A 76 15.09 -15.88 -10.83
N LEU A 77 14.52 -14.85 -10.22
CA LEU A 77 14.61 -13.48 -10.73
C LEU A 77 16.07 -13.00 -10.75
N LYS A 78 16.81 -13.18 -9.65
CA LYS A 78 18.22 -12.82 -9.56
C LYS A 78 19.05 -13.52 -10.65
N THR A 79 18.87 -14.82 -10.84
CA THR A 79 19.55 -15.57 -11.91
C THR A 79 19.25 -15.00 -13.29
N LYS A 80 17.98 -14.70 -13.60
CA LYS A 80 17.61 -14.06 -14.88
C LYS A 80 18.27 -12.70 -15.06
N LEU A 81 18.26 -11.86 -14.03
CA LEU A 81 18.86 -10.53 -14.08
C LEU A 81 20.37 -10.59 -14.28
N THR A 82 21.06 -11.51 -13.60
CA THR A 82 22.50 -11.72 -13.78
C THR A 82 22.82 -12.17 -15.21
N ARG A 83 22.06 -13.13 -15.75
CA ARG A 83 22.24 -13.59 -17.13
C ARG A 83 22.06 -12.45 -18.14
N TYR A 84 20.99 -11.66 -18.00
CA TYR A 84 20.76 -10.51 -18.88
C TYR A 84 21.88 -9.47 -18.76
N ALA A 85 22.35 -9.19 -17.53
CA ALA A 85 23.44 -8.25 -17.33
C ALA A 85 24.75 -8.71 -17.99
N GLU A 86 25.00 -10.02 -18.05
CA GLU A 86 26.14 -10.61 -18.77
C GLU A 86 25.96 -10.53 -20.29
N GLU A 87 24.75 -10.79 -20.79
CA GLU A 87 24.41 -10.68 -22.23
C GLU A 87 24.49 -9.23 -22.75
N THR A 88 24.24 -8.23 -21.90
CA THR A 88 24.28 -6.79 -22.27
C THR A 88 25.63 -6.11 -22.02
N LYS A 89 26.66 -6.84 -21.58
CA LYS A 89 28.03 -6.33 -21.51
C LYS A 89 28.69 -6.43 -22.89
N GLU A 90 28.30 -5.53 -23.78
CA GLU A 90 29.13 -5.08 -24.90
C GLU A 90 29.69 -3.69 -24.59
#